data_AF-A0A974E3R5-F1
#
_entry.id   AF-A0A974E3R5-F1
#
_cell.length_a   1.000
_cell.length_b   1.000
_cell.length_c   1.000
_cell.angle_alpha   90.00
_cell.angle_beta   90.00
_cell.angle_gamma   90.00
#
_symmetry.space_group_name_H-M   'P 1'
#
loop_
_entity.id
_entity.type
_entity.pdbx_description
1 polymer ?
#
loop_
_entity_poly.entity_id
_entity_poly.type
_entity_poly.pdbx_seq_one_letter_code
_entity_poly.pdbx_strand_id
1 'polypeptide(L)'
;MRLVILVLILCATLYCTDGLPTNFAHCCTEVARRIPQNLLPRVTGVQIQKSDGICNIRAVVLQVNNKKICMDPKNRSLQKWMKKRHPKKNVVRASHYPSV
;
A
#
# COMPACT_ATOMS: atom_id res chain seq x y z
N MET A 1 42.17 -9.77 19.01
CA MET A 1 41.11 -8.83 19.43
C MET A 1 40.66 -7.87 18.31
N ARG A 2 41.56 -7.10 17.67
CA ARG A 2 41.19 -6.13 16.61
C ARG A 2 40.48 -6.76 15.40
N LEU A 3 40.96 -7.90 14.91
CA LEU A 3 40.35 -8.62 13.77
C LEU A 3 38.96 -9.16 14.08
N VAL A 4 38.75 -9.66 15.30
CA VAL A 4 37.45 -10.19 15.75
C VAL A 4 36.40 -9.07 15.80
N ILE A 5 36.79 -7.88 16.28
CA ILE A 5 35.92 -6.70 16.33
C ILE A 5 35.54 -6.26 14.92
N LEU A 6 36.49 -6.24 13.97
CA LEU A 6 36.22 -5.88 12.58
C LEU A 6 35.25 -6.85 11.90
N VAL A 7 35.41 -8.16 12.14
CA VAL A 7 34.51 -9.20 11.61
C VAL A 7 33.10 -9.06 12.17
N LEU A 8 32.96 -8.78 13.48
CA LEU A 8 31.64 -8.58 14.10
C LEU A 8 30.92 -7.33 13.56
N ILE A 9 31.66 -6.24 13.30
CA ILE A 9 31.10 -5.02 12.69
C ILE A 9 30.63 -5.30 11.26
N LEU A 10 31.46 -5.98 10.45
CA LEU A 10 31.09 -6.36 9.09
C LEU A 10 29.83 -7.24 9.05
N CYS A 11 29.77 -8.26 9.92
CA CYS A 11 28.59 -9.08 10.08
C CYS A 11 27.37 -8.23 10.45
N ALA A 12 27.45 -7.38 11.47
CA ALA A 12 26.32 -6.54 11.88
C ALA A 12 25.80 -5.62 10.74
N THR A 13 26.71 -5.07 9.92
CA THR A 13 26.29 -4.26 8.77
C THR A 13 25.65 -5.08 7.65
N LEU A 14 26.08 -6.32 7.43
CA LEU A 14 25.50 -7.24 6.44
C LEU A 14 24.14 -7.80 6.88
N TYR A 15 23.98 -8.10 8.18
CA TYR A 15 22.72 -8.61 8.73
C TYR A 15 21.67 -7.51 8.97
N CYS A 16 22.07 -6.24 9.05
CA CYS A 16 21.13 -5.11 9.17
C CYS A 16 20.55 -4.65 7.83
N THR A 17 21.08 -5.11 6.69
CA THR A 17 20.56 -4.72 5.37
C THR A 17 19.35 -5.54 4.92
N ASP A 18 19.09 -6.70 5.55
CA ASP A 18 17.99 -7.62 5.18
C ASP A 18 16.70 -7.41 6.00
N GLY A 19 16.53 -6.23 6.59
CA GLY A 19 15.46 -5.98 7.55
C GLY A 19 14.79 -4.62 7.48
N LEU A 20 15.10 -3.76 6.49
CA LEU A 20 14.24 -2.60 6.27
C LEU A 20 12.99 -3.08 5.54
N PRO A 21 11.79 -3.05 6.16
CA PRO A 21 10.59 -3.04 5.36
C PRO A 21 10.77 -1.87 4.40
N THR A 22 10.65 -2.14 3.11
CA THR A 22 10.76 -1.18 2.01
C THR A 22 9.56 -0.22 2.10
N ASN A 23 9.55 0.56 3.17
CA ASN A 23 8.64 1.64 3.53
C ASN A 23 9.29 2.96 3.15
N PHE A 24 10.05 3.00 2.04
CA PHE A 24 9.92 4.19 1.21
C PHE A 24 8.43 4.28 0.96
N ALA A 25 7.77 5.29 1.53
CA ALA A 25 6.36 5.53 1.25
C ALA A 25 6.30 5.82 -0.26
N HIS A 26 6.13 4.77 -1.07
CA HIS A 26 5.96 4.87 -2.51
C HIS A 26 4.61 5.54 -2.71
N CYS A 27 4.62 6.86 -2.61
CA CYS A 27 3.45 7.68 -2.81
C CYS A 27 2.99 7.49 -4.25
N CYS A 28 1.68 7.38 -4.43
CA CYS A 28 1.09 7.56 -5.74
C CYS A 28 1.44 8.95 -6.27
N THR A 29 2.13 9.01 -7.39
CA THR A 29 2.39 10.23 -8.17
C THR A 29 1.37 10.41 -9.29
N GLU A 30 0.70 9.34 -9.68
CA GLU A 30 -0.39 9.34 -10.67
C GLU A 30 -1.52 8.40 -10.24
N VAL A 31 -2.73 8.66 -10.73
CA VAL A 31 -3.91 7.81 -10.52
C VAL A 31 -4.47 7.34 -11.86
N ALA A 32 -4.78 6.05 -11.94
CA ALA A 32 -5.42 5.46 -13.10
C ALA A 32 -6.90 5.88 -13.19
N ARG A 33 -7.35 6.23 -14.40
CA ARG A 33 -8.72 6.68 -14.66
C ARG A 33 -9.73 5.55 -14.77
N ARG A 34 -9.29 4.35 -15.15
CA ARG A 34 -10.14 3.16 -15.27
C ARG A 34 -9.45 1.96 -14.63
N ILE A 35 -10.25 1.11 -14.00
CA ILE A 35 -9.78 -0.20 -13.53
C ILE A 35 -10.17 -1.23 -14.57
N PRO A 36 -9.21 -2.00 -15.10
CA PRO A 36 -9.52 -3.17 -15.92
C PRO A 36 -10.37 -4.16 -15.11
N GLN A 37 -11.56 -4.50 -15.62
CA GLN A 37 -12.51 -5.35 -14.88
C GLN A 37 -11.95 -6.74 -14.59
N ASN A 38 -11.07 -7.24 -15.46
CA ASN A 38 -10.33 -8.50 -15.29
C ASN A 38 -9.34 -8.48 -14.12
N LEU A 39 -8.91 -7.31 -13.64
CA LEU A 39 -8.00 -7.19 -12.49
C LEU A 39 -8.75 -7.15 -11.15
N LEU A 40 -10.03 -6.74 -11.15
CA LEU A 40 -10.85 -6.60 -9.94
C LEU A 40 -10.92 -7.90 -9.09
N PRO A 41 -11.07 -9.11 -9.67
CA PRO A 41 -11.06 -10.34 -8.89
C PRO A 41 -9.68 -10.70 -8.31
N ARG A 42 -8.60 -10.16 -8.89
CA ARG A 42 -7.21 -10.45 -8.52
C ARG A 42 -6.66 -9.51 -7.47
N VAL A 43 -7.44 -8.52 -7.04
CA VAL A 43 -6.99 -7.58 -6.00
C VAL A 43 -6.85 -8.36 -4.69
N THR A 44 -5.67 -8.39 -4.09
CA THR A 44 -5.40 -9.06 -2.81
C THR A 44 -5.51 -8.11 -1.63
N GLY A 45 -5.28 -6.81 -1.85
CA GLY A 45 -5.30 -5.80 -0.78
C GLY A 45 -5.76 -4.43 -1.26
N VAL A 46 -6.26 -3.62 -0.33
CA VAL A 46 -6.68 -2.23 -0.56
C VAL A 46 -6.11 -1.37 0.55
N GLN A 47 -5.47 -0.26 0.18
CA GLN A 47 -4.96 0.74 1.12
C GLN A 47 -5.41 2.14 0.70
N ILE A 48 -5.63 3.03 1.66
CA ILE A 48 -5.97 4.44 1.38
C ILE A 48 -4.72 5.29 1.66
N GLN A 49 -4.24 5.97 0.63
CA GLN A 49 -3.21 6.99 0.75
C GLN A 49 -3.89 8.33 0.99
N LYS A 50 -3.59 8.94 2.12
CA LYS A 50 -4.02 10.29 2.45
C LYS A 50 -3.07 11.34 1.87
N SER A 51 -3.57 12.57 1.80
CA SER A 51 -2.81 13.73 1.35
C SER A 51 -2.31 14.54 2.56
N ASP A 52 -1.65 13.88 3.52
CA ASP A 52 -1.28 14.46 4.83
C ASP A 52 0.08 15.20 4.78
N GLY A 53 0.53 15.63 3.59
CA GLY A 53 1.81 16.32 3.40
C GLY A 53 3.03 15.39 3.21
N ILE A 54 2.93 14.11 3.56
CA ILE A 54 3.93 13.08 3.22
C ILE A 54 3.76 12.64 1.75
N CYS A 55 2.51 12.37 1.37
CA CYS A 55 2.12 12.20 -0.03
C CYS A 55 1.20 13.35 -0.42
N ASN A 56 1.42 13.94 -1.60
CA ASN A 56 0.68 15.12 -2.06
C ASN A 56 -0.62 14.77 -2.82
N ILE A 57 -0.87 13.47 -3.02
CA ILE A 57 -2.01 12.97 -3.78
C ILE A 57 -2.82 12.03 -2.90
N ARG A 58 -4.13 12.25 -2.82
CA ARG A 58 -5.07 11.30 -2.21
C ARG A 58 -5.37 10.18 -3.21
N ALA A 59 -5.11 8.93 -2.84
CA ALA A 59 -5.28 7.79 -3.74
C ALA A 59 -5.79 6.54 -3.00
N VAL A 60 -6.49 5.66 -3.71
CA VAL A 60 -6.75 4.29 -3.26
C VAL A 60 -5.74 3.37 -3.96
N VAL A 61 -4.96 2.65 -3.19
CA VAL A 61 -3.92 1.74 -3.67
C VAL A 61 -4.46 0.32 -3.66
N LEU A 62 -4.62 -0.27 -4.84
CA LEU A 62 -4.99 -1.67 -5.01
C LEU A 62 -3.73 -2.51 -5.16
N GLN A 63 -3.61 -3.59 -4.39
CA GLN A 63 -2.57 -4.59 -4.57
C GLN A 63 -3.09 -5.73 -5.45
N VAL A 64 -2.43 -5.99 -6.57
CA VAL A 64 -2.79 -7.04 -7.54
C VAL A 64 -1.54 -7.82 -7.91
N ASN A 65 -1.48 -9.12 -7.60
CA ASN A 65 -0.37 -10.00 -7.98
C ASN A 65 1.03 -9.37 -7.79
N ASN A 66 1.28 -8.75 -6.62
CA ASN A 66 2.52 -8.03 -6.28
C ASN A 66 2.74 -6.62 -6.91
N LYS A 67 1.79 -6.10 -7.69
CA LYS A 67 1.83 -4.71 -8.21
C LYS A 67 0.86 -3.81 -7.46
N LYS A 68 1.22 -2.53 -7.33
CA LYS A 68 0.37 -1.47 -6.78
C LYS A 68 -0.27 -0.71 -7.94
N ILE A 69 -1.58 -0.51 -7.87
CA ILE A 69 -2.35 0.32 -8.80
C ILE A 69 -3.00 1.44 -8.00
N CYS A 70 -2.61 2.68 -8.29
CA CYS A 70 -3.16 3.87 -7.68
C CYS A 70 -4.41 4.34 -8.42
N MET A 71 -5.49 4.60 -7.69
CA MET A 71 -6.78 5.01 -8.25
C MET A 71 -7.28 6.27 -7.57
N ASP A 72 -7.98 7.11 -8.34
CA ASP A 72 -8.69 8.26 -7.79
C ASP A 72 -9.83 7.77 -6.87
N PRO A 73 -9.89 8.20 -5.59
CA PRO A 73 -11.00 7.88 -4.69
C PRO A 73 -12.38 8.29 -5.22
N LYS A 74 -12.44 9.31 -6.10
CA LYS A 74 -13.68 9.81 -6.74
C LYS A 74 -14.14 8.94 -7.91
N ASN A 75 -13.38 7.91 -8.29
CA ASN A 75 -13.73 7.02 -9.39
C ASN A 75 -15.00 6.21 -9.09
N ARG A 76 -16.07 6.43 -9.86
CA ARG A 76 -17.37 5.77 -9.64
C ARG A 76 -17.31 4.24 -9.78
N SER A 77 -16.51 3.71 -10.70
CA SER A 77 -16.38 2.27 -10.91
C SER A 77 -15.66 1.59 -9.75
N LEU A 78 -14.61 2.24 -9.22
CA LEU A 78 -13.93 1.81 -8.00
C LEU A 78 -14.90 1.74 -6.82
N GLN A 79 -15.64 2.82 -6.56
CA GLN A 79 -16.58 2.87 -5.43
C GLN A 79 -17.66 1.79 -5.54
N LYS A 80 -18.22 1.58 -6.74
CA LYS A 80 -19.21 0.50 -6.98
C LYS A 80 -18.60 -0.88 -6.68
N TRP A 81 -17.38 -1.13 -7.12
CA TRP A 81 -16.70 -2.39 -6.86
C TRP A 81 -16.38 -2.58 -5.37
N MET A 82 -15.87 -1.56 -4.68
CA MET A 82 -15.57 -1.63 -3.24
C MET A 82 -16.82 -1.96 -2.42
N LYS A 83 -17.96 -1.32 -2.74
CA LYS A 83 -19.26 -1.60 -2.10
C LYS A 83 -19.71 -3.05 -2.31
N LYS A 84 -19.51 -3.61 -3.50
CA LYS A 84 -19.83 -5.01 -3.81
C LYS A 84 -18.90 -6.00 -3.12
N ARG A 85 -17.62 -5.65 -2.97
CA ARG A 85 -16.58 -6.52 -2.40
C ARG A 85 -16.69 -6.66 -0.87
N HIS A 86 -17.14 -5.62 -0.18
CA HIS A 86 -17.37 -5.65 1.26
C HIS A 86 -18.84 -5.36 1.58
N PRO A 87 -19.75 -6.33 1.40
CA PRO A 87 -21.08 -6.24 2.01
C PRO A 87 -20.86 -6.18 3.52
N LYS A 88 -21.29 -5.10 4.18
CA LYS A 88 -21.07 -4.78 5.61
C LYS A 88 -20.95 -6.05 6.49
N LYS A 89 -19.72 -6.44 6.84
CA LYS A 89 -19.46 -7.39 7.93
C LYS A 89 -19.04 -6.56 9.14
N ASN A 90 -19.64 -6.86 10.29
CA ASN A 90 -19.39 -6.20 11.57
C ASN A 90 -17.90 -5.88 11.75
N VAL A 91 -17.65 -4.58 11.93
CA VAL A 91 -16.36 -3.94 11.71
C VAL A 91 -15.48 -4.14 12.93
N VAL A 92 -14.74 -5.25 12.98
CA VAL A 92 -13.56 -5.34 13.84
C VAL A 92 -12.42 -4.62 13.11
N ARG A 93 -12.10 -3.42 13.64
CA ARG A 93 -11.08 -2.44 13.22
C ARG A 93 -11.42 -1.56 12.01
N ALA A 94 -12.44 -0.73 12.22
CA ALA A 94 -12.49 0.62 11.69
C ALA A 94 -11.37 1.45 12.32
N SER A 95 -10.32 1.73 11.56
CA SER A 95 -9.47 2.90 11.88
C SER A 95 -9.16 3.78 10.67
N HIS A 96 -9.65 3.48 9.47
CA HIS A 96 -9.39 4.34 8.30
C HIS A 96 -10.40 4.17 7.16
N TYR A 97 -11.66 4.51 7.38
CA TYR A 97 -12.61 4.74 6.29
C TYR A 97 -13.19 6.15 6.44
N PRO A 98 -12.94 7.10 5.51
CA PRO A 98 -13.69 8.34 5.51
C PRO A 98 -15.07 8.08 4.91
N SER A 99 -16.10 8.46 5.66
CA SER A 99 -17.45 8.66 5.15
C SER A 99 -17.39 9.57 3.93
N VAL A 100 -18.14 9.19 2.90
CA VAL A 100 -18.38 10.02 1.70
C VAL A 100 -19.08 11.30 2.11
#